data_AF-A0A8S0FVQ9-F1
#
_entry.id   AF-A0A8S0FVQ9-F1
#
_cell.length_a   1.000
_cell.length_b   1.000
_cell.length_c   1.000
_cell.angle_alpha   90.00
_cell.angle_beta   90.00
_cell.angle_gamma   90.00
#
_symmetry.space_group_name_H-M   'P 1'
#
loop_
_entity.id
_entity.type
_entity.pdbx_description
1 polymer ?
#
loop_
_entity_poly.entity_id
_entity_poly.type
_entity_poly.pdbx_seq_one_letter_code
_entity_poly.pdbx_strand_id
1 'polypeptide(L)'
;MIILAQQTERRNQRAQLIAERLEKAQIPGALEGAQQLAQGGAVTRGHFARFLVECGKASSMADVFKKYLARGKTGYVPPQWCTIEQAIDVIHHSGGKAVLAHPGRYNLSAKWLKRLVAHFAEHHGDAMEVAQCQQSPNERTQLATLARQHHLWASQGSDFHQPCPWIEQNWVVNSGCPQALKASGSYGNSRRTPQRGNYEPVFLYSS
;
A
#
# COMPACT_ATOMS: atom_id res chain seq x y z
N MET A 1 14.75 -9.66 -12.55
CA MET A 1 13.74 -10.75 -12.63
C MET A 1 13.77 -11.73 -11.45
N ILE A 2 14.90 -12.03 -10.80
CA ILE A 2 14.99 -13.03 -9.71
C ILE A 2 14.20 -12.64 -8.45
N ILE A 3 14.24 -11.38 -8.02
CA ILE A 3 13.57 -10.95 -6.77
C ILE A 3 12.04 -11.05 -6.86
N LEU A 4 11.42 -10.65 -7.97
CA LEU A 4 9.97 -10.78 -8.15
C LEU A 4 9.51 -12.23 -8.09
N ALA A 5 10.24 -13.14 -8.77
CA ALA A 5 9.96 -14.57 -8.71
C ALA A 5 10.09 -15.12 -7.27
N GLN A 6 11.13 -14.72 -6.54
CA GLN A 6 11.30 -15.08 -5.13
C GLN A 6 10.16 -14.54 -4.24
N GLN A 7 9.69 -13.31 -4.47
CA GLN A 7 8.56 -12.75 -3.73
C GLN A 7 7.25 -13.50 -4.03
N THR A 8 7.02 -13.89 -5.29
CA THR A 8 5.87 -14.71 -5.68
C THR A 8 5.92 -16.07 -4.99
N GLU A 9 7.06 -16.75 -5.00
CA GLU A 9 7.23 -18.04 -4.35
C GLU A 9 6.98 -17.95 -2.83
N ARG A 10 7.54 -16.93 -2.17
CA ARG A 10 7.30 -16.68 -0.74
C ARG A 10 5.83 -16.40 -0.43
N ARG A 11 5.11 -15.72 -1.34
CA ARG A 11 3.65 -15.50 -1.20
C ARG A 11 2.89 -16.82 -1.28
N ASN A 12 3.24 -17.68 -2.23
CA ASN A 12 2.59 -18.99 -2.39
C ASN A 12 2.84 -19.90 -1.19
N GLN A 13 4.10 -20.02 -0.75
CA GLN A 13 4.46 -20.77 0.47
C GLN A 13 3.72 -20.24 1.70
N ARG A 14 3.64 -18.92 1.83
CA ARG A 14 2.88 -18.30 2.92
C ARG A 14 1.39 -18.59 2.82
N ALA A 15 0.80 -18.59 1.63
CA ALA A 15 -0.61 -18.90 1.44
C ALA A 15 -0.92 -20.35 1.88
N GLN A 16 -0.05 -21.29 1.53
CA GLN A 16 -0.13 -22.68 2.00
C GLN A 16 -0.13 -22.76 3.53
N LEU A 17 0.82 -22.08 4.19
CA LEU A 17 0.91 -22.05 5.66
C LEU A 17 -0.31 -21.40 6.32
N ILE A 18 -0.92 -20.39 5.69
CA ILE A 18 -2.17 -19.77 6.18
C ILE A 18 -3.29 -20.81 6.12
N ALA A 19 -3.44 -21.51 5.00
CA ALA A 19 -4.45 -22.54 4.82
C ALA A 19 -4.30 -23.67 5.83
N GLU A 20 -3.09 -24.20 6.03
CA GLU A 20 -2.81 -25.23 7.04
C GLU A 20 -3.22 -24.79 8.46
N ARG A 21 -2.97 -23.53 8.82
CA ARG A 21 -3.38 -22.98 10.13
C ARG A 21 -4.89 -22.83 10.26
N LEU A 22 -5.59 -22.50 9.18
CA LEU A 22 -7.05 -22.41 9.15
C LEU A 22 -7.68 -23.81 9.20
N GLU A 23 -7.10 -24.79 8.51
CA GLU A 23 -7.57 -26.17 8.52
C GLU A 23 -7.44 -26.81 9.91
N LYS A 24 -6.32 -26.58 10.61
CA LYS A 24 -6.16 -26.96 12.02
C LYS A 24 -7.24 -26.34 12.93
N ALA A 25 -7.80 -25.20 12.54
CA ALA A 25 -8.90 -24.54 13.22
C ALA A 25 -10.29 -24.95 12.69
N GLN A 26 -10.39 -26.09 11.98
CA GLN A 26 -11.63 -26.62 11.43
C GLN A 26 -12.27 -25.69 10.37
N ILE A 27 -11.41 -25.05 9.56
CA ILE A 27 -11.81 -24.25 8.39
C ILE A 27 -11.07 -24.81 7.16
N PRO A 28 -11.50 -25.95 6.61
CA PRO A 28 -10.89 -26.56 5.44
C PRO A 28 -11.21 -25.77 4.16
N GLY A 29 -10.44 -26.01 3.08
CA GLY A 29 -10.70 -25.42 1.76
C GLY A 29 -10.30 -23.95 1.61
N ALA A 30 -9.55 -23.41 2.57
CA ALA A 30 -9.24 -21.99 2.61
C ALA A 30 -8.32 -21.52 1.48
N LEU A 31 -7.41 -22.39 1.01
CA LEU A 31 -6.50 -22.05 -0.08
C LEU A 31 -7.25 -21.97 -1.41
N GLU A 32 -8.06 -22.99 -1.69
CA GLU A 32 -8.84 -23.15 -2.91
C GLU A 32 -9.84 -21.98 -3.04
N GLY A 33 -10.55 -21.66 -1.96
CA GLY A 33 -11.44 -20.50 -1.92
C GLY A 33 -10.69 -19.18 -2.16
N ALA A 34 -9.52 -18.99 -1.52
CA ALA A 34 -8.71 -17.80 -1.75
C ALA A 34 -8.17 -17.71 -3.19
N GLN A 35 -7.80 -18.83 -3.82
CA GLN A 35 -7.34 -18.90 -5.20
C GLN A 35 -8.46 -18.57 -6.20
N GLN A 36 -9.67 -19.10 -5.99
CA GLN A 36 -10.84 -18.77 -6.81
C GLN A 36 -11.12 -17.27 -6.78
N LEU A 37 -11.07 -16.67 -5.60
CA LEU A 37 -11.27 -15.22 -5.41
C LEU A 37 -10.12 -14.36 -5.98
N ALA A 38 -8.94 -14.94 -6.17
CA ALA A 38 -7.80 -14.26 -6.77
C ALA A 38 -7.88 -14.22 -8.31
N GLN A 39 -8.73 -15.02 -8.94
CA GLN A 39 -8.99 -15.01 -10.38
C GLN A 39 -7.70 -15.10 -11.24
N GLY A 40 -6.78 -15.97 -10.83
CA GLY A 40 -5.47 -16.13 -11.50
C GLY A 40 -4.40 -15.10 -11.09
N GLY A 41 -4.76 -14.12 -10.26
CA GLY A 41 -3.83 -13.18 -9.64
C GLY A 41 -3.11 -13.76 -8.40
N ALA A 42 -2.23 -12.96 -7.82
CA ALA A 42 -1.49 -13.34 -6.61
C ALA A 42 -2.42 -13.45 -5.39
N VAL A 43 -2.37 -14.59 -4.70
CA VAL A 43 -3.14 -14.79 -3.47
C VAL A 43 -2.62 -13.87 -2.36
N THR A 44 -3.55 -13.24 -1.64
CA THR A 44 -3.27 -12.31 -0.54
C THR A 44 -4.18 -12.61 0.66
N ARG A 45 -3.87 -12.03 1.82
CA ARG A 45 -4.74 -12.15 3.01
C ARG A 45 -6.16 -11.63 2.77
N GLY A 46 -6.33 -10.65 1.88
CA GLY A 46 -7.66 -10.15 1.50
C GLY A 46 -8.52 -11.21 0.83
N HIS A 47 -7.92 -12.13 0.07
CA HIS A 47 -8.63 -13.26 -0.54
C HIS A 47 -9.10 -14.26 0.51
N PHE A 48 -8.23 -14.65 1.44
CA PHE A 48 -8.62 -15.47 2.59
C PHE A 48 -9.71 -14.81 3.44
N ALA A 49 -9.64 -13.49 3.63
CA ALA A 49 -10.65 -12.77 4.40
C ALA A 49 -12.02 -12.80 3.72
N ARG A 50 -12.07 -12.63 2.39
CA ARG A 50 -13.31 -12.78 1.62
C ARG A 50 -13.87 -14.20 1.73
N PHE A 51 -13.03 -15.23 1.57
CA PHE A 51 -13.44 -16.62 1.77
C PHE A 51 -14.04 -16.87 3.17
N LEU A 52 -13.42 -16.31 4.23
CA LEU A 52 -13.93 -16.44 5.60
C LEU A 52 -15.28 -15.77 5.83
N VAL A 53 -15.58 -14.71 5.08
CA VAL A 53 -16.91 -14.07 5.09
C VAL A 53 -17.91 -14.95 4.32
N GLU A 54 -17.54 -15.44 3.13
CA GLU A 54 -18.40 -16.29 2.30
C GLU A 54 -18.79 -17.60 2.98
N CYS A 55 -17.88 -18.22 3.75
CA CYS A 55 -18.18 -19.43 4.52
C CYS A 55 -18.82 -19.16 5.90
N GLY A 56 -19.23 -17.90 6.17
CA GLY A 56 -20.00 -17.52 7.36
C GLY A 56 -19.20 -17.47 8.67
N LYS A 57 -17.85 -17.49 8.61
CA LYS A 57 -17.00 -17.43 9.82
C LYS A 57 -16.85 -16.02 10.38
N ALA A 58 -17.16 -15.00 9.58
CA ALA A 58 -17.19 -13.59 9.97
C ALA A 58 -18.25 -12.82 9.18
N SER A 59 -18.77 -11.73 9.73
CA SER A 59 -19.82 -10.93 9.08
C SER A 59 -19.29 -9.81 8.17
N SER A 60 -18.00 -9.49 8.27
CA SER A 60 -17.35 -8.43 7.48
C SER A 60 -15.84 -8.62 7.42
N MET A 61 -15.18 -7.95 6.48
CA MET A 61 -13.71 -7.93 6.39
C MET A 61 -13.06 -7.44 7.69
N ALA A 62 -13.64 -6.43 8.34
CA ALA A 62 -13.14 -5.92 9.61
C ALA A 62 -13.25 -6.96 10.74
N ASP A 63 -14.36 -7.70 10.79
CA ASP A 63 -14.57 -8.78 11.76
C ASP A 63 -13.60 -9.95 11.52
N VAL A 64 -13.28 -10.25 10.25
CA VAL A 64 -12.22 -11.22 9.94
C VAL A 64 -10.91 -10.80 10.58
N PHE A 65 -10.39 -9.60 10.32
CA PHE A 65 -9.10 -9.19 10.87
C PHE A 65 -9.10 -9.03 12.40
N LYS A 66 -10.28 -8.88 13.02
CA LYS A 66 -10.42 -8.91 14.48
C LYS A 66 -10.24 -10.33 15.06
N LYS A 67 -10.75 -11.35 14.36
CA LYS A 67 -10.81 -12.75 14.85
C LYS A 67 -9.73 -13.67 14.27
N TYR A 68 -9.32 -13.42 13.03
CA TYR A 68 -8.46 -14.25 12.18
C TYR A 68 -7.42 -13.39 11.45
N LEU A 69 -6.37 -14.01 10.90
CA LEU A 69 -5.40 -13.43 9.97
C LEU A 69 -4.57 -12.21 10.45
N ALA A 70 -4.87 -11.65 11.62
CA ALA A 70 -4.08 -10.61 12.29
C ALA A 70 -3.05 -11.21 13.25
N ARG A 71 -2.04 -10.41 13.63
CA ARG A 71 -0.95 -10.89 14.49
C ARG A 71 -1.50 -11.51 15.79
N GLY A 72 -1.08 -12.74 16.07
CA GLY A 72 -1.55 -13.50 17.24
C GLY A 72 -2.94 -14.12 17.09
N LYS A 73 -3.56 -14.04 15.91
CA LYS A 73 -4.86 -14.67 15.59
C LYS A 73 -4.69 -15.91 14.72
N THR A 74 -5.74 -16.72 14.68
CA THR A 74 -5.81 -17.93 13.86
C THR A 74 -5.55 -17.63 12.39
N GLY A 75 -4.74 -18.47 11.72
CA GLY A 75 -4.39 -18.29 10.31
C GLY A 75 -3.33 -17.21 10.03
N TYR A 76 -2.88 -16.43 11.02
CA TYR A 76 -1.82 -15.45 10.78
C TYR A 76 -0.48 -16.13 10.56
N VAL A 77 0.19 -15.82 9.45
CA VAL A 77 1.59 -16.20 9.20
C VAL A 77 2.38 -14.91 8.96
N PRO A 78 3.49 -14.68 9.68
CA PRO A 78 4.33 -13.50 9.46
C PRO A 78 4.90 -13.54 8.04
N PRO A 79 4.79 -12.45 7.26
CA PRO A 79 5.39 -12.41 5.94
C PRO A 79 6.91 -12.25 6.01
N GLN A 80 7.61 -12.84 5.03
CA GLN A 80 9.05 -12.69 4.84
C GLN A 80 9.33 -11.90 3.56
N TRP A 81 9.29 -10.58 3.66
CA TRP A 81 9.54 -9.69 2.52
C TRP A 81 11.04 -9.52 2.24
N CYS A 82 11.37 -8.89 1.11
CA CYS A 82 12.73 -8.39 0.89
C CYS A 82 13.05 -7.25 1.88
N THR A 83 14.33 -6.93 2.01
CA THR A 83 14.74 -5.75 2.78
C THR A 83 14.40 -4.46 2.04
N ILE A 84 14.50 -3.32 2.72
CA ILE A 84 14.22 -2.01 2.13
C ILE A 84 15.23 -1.71 1.02
N GLU A 85 16.51 -2.00 1.27
CA GLU A 85 17.61 -1.82 0.35
C GLU A 85 17.40 -2.64 -0.93
N GLN A 86 17.09 -3.92 -0.78
CA GLN A 86 16.79 -4.81 -1.91
C GLN A 86 15.60 -4.31 -2.74
N ALA A 87 14.59 -3.75 -2.10
CA ALA A 87 13.44 -3.20 -2.80
C ALA A 87 13.81 -1.94 -3.59
N ILE A 88 14.53 -1.01 -2.97
CA ILE A 88 15.00 0.23 -3.62
C ILE A 88 15.88 -0.12 -4.82
N ASP A 89 16.86 -1.00 -4.62
CA ASP A 89 17.78 -1.44 -5.67
C ASP A 89 17.03 -1.97 -6.88
N VAL A 90 16.04 -2.86 -6.70
CA VAL A 90 15.27 -3.43 -7.81
C VAL A 90 14.46 -2.37 -8.56
N ILE A 91 13.87 -1.42 -7.84
CA ILE A 91 13.08 -0.33 -8.44
C ILE A 91 13.99 0.55 -9.29
N HIS A 92 15.16 0.94 -8.77
CA HIS A 92 16.14 1.74 -9.50
C HIS A 92 16.74 1.02 -10.69
N HIS A 93 17.08 -0.26 -10.57
CA HIS A 93 17.56 -1.09 -11.69
C HIS A 93 16.52 -1.21 -12.81
N SER A 94 15.25 -1.02 -12.49
CA SER A 94 14.15 -0.99 -13.47
C SER A 94 13.93 0.41 -14.07
N GLY A 95 14.73 1.41 -13.69
CA GLY A 95 14.59 2.81 -14.11
C GLY A 95 13.49 3.57 -13.36
N GLY A 96 12.91 2.96 -12.32
CA GLY A 96 11.82 3.54 -11.53
C GLY A 96 12.31 4.43 -10.38
N LYS A 97 11.34 4.93 -9.61
CA LYS A 97 11.54 5.74 -8.40
C LYS A 97 10.95 5.03 -7.19
N ALA A 98 11.75 4.85 -6.14
CA ALA A 98 11.34 4.15 -4.94
C ALA A 98 10.50 5.10 -4.04
N VAL A 99 9.27 4.69 -3.73
CA VAL A 99 8.33 5.47 -2.94
C VAL A 99 7.92 4.71 -1.68
N LEU A 100 8.10 5.31 -0.50
CA LEU A 100 7.59 4.79 0.76
C LEU A 100 6.07 5.00 0.83
N ALA A 101 5.31 3.93 0.63
CA ALA A 101 3.85 3.98 0.55
C ALA A 101 3.19 4.11 1.92
N HIS A 102 2.14 4.94 2.00
CA HIS A 102 1.21 5.08 3.11
C HIS A 102 1.80 4.95 4.53
N PRO A 103 2.85 5.73 4.87
CA PRO A 103 3.63 5.52 6.09
C PRO A 103 2.83 5.72 7.39
N GLY A 104 1.75 6.52 7.34
CA GLY A 104 0.83 6.70 8.46
C GLY A 104 0.02 5.45 8.84
N ARG A 105 -0.09 4.46 7.95
CA ARG A 105 -0.79 3.19 8.22
C ARG A 105 0.06 2.18 8.96
N TYR A 106 1.37 2.40 9.05
CA TYR A 106 2.22 1.54 9.86
C TYR A 106 1.88 1.79 11.32
N ASN A 107 1.54 0.74 12.07
CA ASN A 107 1.28 0.83 13.51
C ASN A 107 2.60 1.07 14.29
N LEU A 108 3.23 2.21 14.02
CA LEU A 108 4.52 2.65 14.54
C LEU A 108 4.31 3.91 15.36
N SER A 109 5.07 4.04 16.45
CA SER A 109 5.14 5.33 17.14
C SER A 109 5.84 6.36 16.25
N ALA A 110 5.61 7.64 16.52
CA ALA A 110 6.27 8.73 15.79
C ALA A 110 7.81 8.61 15.77
N LYS A 111 8.41 8.09 16.85
CA LYS A 111 9.86 7.83 16.92
C LYS A 111 10.29 6.75 15.92
N TRP A 112 9.55 5.65 15.82
CA TRP A 112 9.85 4.57 14.89
C TRP A 112 9.60 4.97 13.44
N LEU A 113 8.55 5.76 13.19
CA LEU A 113 8.26 6.30 11.87
C LEU A 113 9.41 7.18 11.37
N LYS A 114 9.91 8.10 12.20
CA LYS A 114 11.09 8.92 11.89
C LYS A 114 12.31 8.08 11.54
N ARG A 115 12.58 7.03 12.32
CA ARG A 115 13.70 6.11 12.05
C ARG A 115 13.53 5.37 10.72
N LEU A 116 12.31 4.93 10.40
CA LEU A 116 12.02 4.27 9.14
C LEU A 116 12.26 5.19 7.95
N VAL A 117 11.75 6.43 8.01
CA VAL A 117 11.94 7.43 6.94
C VAL A 117 13.42 7.78 6.78
N ALA A 118 14.14 7.96 7.89
CA ALA A 118 15.58 8.21 7.86
C ALA A 118 16.34 7.08 7.18
N HIS A 119 16.10 5.84 7.61
CA HIS A 119 16.74 4.66 7.04
C HIS A 119 16.40 4.48 5.55
N PHE A 120 15.14 4.70 5.16
CA PHE A 120 14.73 4.67 3.75
C PHE A 120 15.47 5.71 2.90
N ALA A 121 15.64 6.93 3.41
CA ALA A 121 16.38 8.00 2.74
C ALA A 121 17.90 7.74 2.70
N GLU A 122 18.47 7.18 3.77
CA GLU A 122 19.89 6.76 3.84
C GLU A 122 20.22 5.72 2.77
N HIS A 123 19.26 4.87 2.41
CA HIS A 123 19.36 3.90 1.32
C HIS A 123 18.86 4.42 -0.03
N HIS A 124 18.87 5.75 -0.23
CA HIS A 124 18.56 6.40 -1.51
C HIS A 124 17.10 6.26 -1.98
N GLY A 125 16.15 6.08 -1.07
CA GLY A 125 14.74 6.21 -1.41
C GLY A 125 14.42 7.60 -2.01
N ASP A 126 13.53 7.67 -3.00
CA ASP A 126 13.28 8.92 -3.75
C ASP A 126 12.13 9.75 -3.18
N ALA A 127 11.07 9.09 -2.70
CA ALA A 127 9.84 9.76 -2.30
C ALA A 127 9.12 9.04 -1.17
N MET A 128 8.17 9.73 -0.54
CA MET A 128 7.21 9.13 0.39
C MET A 128 5.80 9.65 0.11
N GLU A 129 4.79 8.82 0.36
CA GLU A 129 3.41 9.28 0.32
C GLU A 129 3.13 10.21 1.50
N VAL A 130 2.60 11.40 1.16
CA VAL A 130 2.25 12.44 2.12
C VAL A 130 0.73 12.62 2.19
N ALA A 131 0.03 12.37 1.08
CA ALA A 131 -1.42 12.54 0.98
C ALA A 131 -2.12 11.22 0.66
N GLN A 132 -3.15 10.91 1.45
CA GLN A 132 -4.02 9.75 1.24
C GLN A 132 -5.50 10.08 1.45
N CYS A 133 -6.38 9.21 0.97
CA CYS A 133 -7.81 9.29 1.28
C CYS A 133 -8.06 9.15 2.79
N GLN A 134 -9.00 9.95 3.31
CA GLN A 134 -9.40 9.95 4.74
C GLN A 134 -8.26 10.24 5.74
N GLN A 135 -7.21 10.92 5.29
CA GLN A 135 -6.10 11.34 6.14
C GLN A 135 -6.41 12.66 6.86
N SER A 136 -6.05 12.76 8.14
CA SER A 136 -6.21 14.01 8.88
C SER A 136 -5.25 15.10 8.36
N PRO A 137 -5.64 16.41 8.40
CA PRO A 137 -4.75 17.50 8.02
C PRO A 137 -3.44 17.56 8.82
N ASN A 138 -3.51 17.20 10.11
CA ASN A 138 -2.34 17.16 10.99
C ASN A 138 -1.35 16.07 10.55
N GLU A 139 -1.83 14.86 10.29
CA GLU A 139 -0.99 13.75 9.81
C GLU A 139 -0.32 14.10 8.48
N ARG A 140 -1.06 14.68 7.53
CA ARG A 140 -0.51 15.17 6.26
C ARG A 140 0.63 16.18 6.48
N THR A 141 0.43 17.13 7.40
CA THR A 141 1.43 18.16 7.72
C THR A 141 2.68 17.55 8.35
N GLN A 142 2.51 16.55 9.22
CA GLN A 142 3.62 15.81 9.83
C GLN A 142 4.44 15.03 8.78
N LEU A 143 3.77 14.28 7.90
CA LEU A 143 4.43 13.54 6.83
C LEU A 143 5.13 14.48 5.82
N ALA A 144 4.52 15.60 5.46
CA ALA A 144 5.13 16.61 4.58
C ALA A 144 6.41 17.20 5.21
N THR A 145 6.42 17.36 6.53
CA THR A 145 7.59 17.83 7.27
C THR A 145 8.70 16.78 7.27
N LEU A 146 8.37 15.50 7.49
CA LEU A 146 9.34 14.41 7.40
C LEU A 146 9.95 14.28 6.00
N ALA A 147 9.13 14.37 4.95
CA ALA A 147 9.60 14.32 3.57
C ALA A 147 10.66 15.40 3.30
N ARG A 148 10.38 16.66 3.71
CA ARG A 148 11.32 17.77 3.58
C ARG A 148 12.60 17.59 4.39
N GLN A 149 12.50 17.08 5.62
CA GLN A 149 13.66 16.84 6.49
C GLN A 149 14.64 15.83 5.91
N HIS A 150 14.13 14.86 5.14
CA HIS A 150 14.94 13.80 4.52
C HIS A 150 15.14 13.99 3.01
N HIS A 151 14.82 15.16 2.48
CA HIS A 151 14.96 15.49 1.05
C HIS A 151 14.23 14.54 0.09
N LEU A 152 13.10 13.96 0.55
CA LEU A 152 12.25 13.07 -0.25
C LEU A 152 11.20 13.87 -1.01
N TRP A 153 10.86 13.43 -2.22
CA TRP A 153 9.68 13.93 -2.93
C TRP A 153 8.38 13.48 -2.24
N ALA A 154 7.32 14.26 -2.44
CA ALA A 154 5.99 13.94 -1.92
C ALA A 154 5.16 13.23 -3.00
N SER A 155 4.57 12.09 -2.63
CA SER A 155 3.64 11.32 -3.47
C SER A 155 2.22 11.34 -2.87
N GLN A 156 1.22 10.99 -3.68
CA GLN A 156 -0.18 10.85 -3.30
C GLN A 156 -0.78 9.58 -3.92
N GLY A 157 -1.58 8.85 -3.15
CA GLY A 157 -2.27 7.63 -3.59
C GLY A 157 -3.61 7.44 -2.88
N SER A 158 -4.59 6.87 -3.59
CA SER A 158 -5.91 6.56 -3.02
C SER A 158 -5.92 5.27 -2.19
N ASP A 159 -4.97 4.36 -2.47
CA ASP A 159 -4.92 3.01 -1.92
C ASP A 159 -6.25 2.24 -2.11
N PHE A 160 -6.88 2.43 -3.27
CA PHE A 160 -8.20 1.88 -3.59
C PHE A 160 -8.16 0.36 -3.82
N HIS A 161 -9.01 -0.36 -3.09
CA HIS A 161 -9.12 -1.83 -3.17
C HIS A 161 -10.56 -2.31 -3.40
N GLN A 162 -11.57 -1.55 -2.94
CA GLN A 162 -13.00 -1.82 -3.12
C GLN A 162 -13.79 -0.50 -3.05
N PRO A 163 -14.99 -0.42 -3.67
CA PRO A 163 -15.91 0.67 -3.42
C PRO A 163 -16.15 0.84 -1.92
N CYS A 164 -15.84 2.01 -1.40
CA CYS A 164 -16.13 2.38 -0.02
C CYS A 164 -17.28 3.41 -0.02
N PRO A 165 -18.04 3.55 1.09
CA PRO A 165 -19.28 4.34 1.12
C PRO A 165 -19.16 5.80 0.64
N TRP A 166 -17.95 6.35 0.58
CA TRP A 166 -17.68 7.72 0.14
C TRP A 166 -17.63 7.91 -1.38
N ILE A 167 -17.54 6.84 -2.17
CA ILE A 167 -17.62 6.95 -3.64
C ILE A 167 -19.05 7.25 -4.10
N GLU A 168 -20.05 6.90 -3.30
CA GLU A 168 -21.46 7.22 -3.58
C GLU A 168 -21.89 8.60 -3.04
N GLN A 169 -21.04 9.29 -2.26
CA GLN A 169 -21.34 10.64 -1.75
C GLN A 169 -20.43 11.70 -2.39
N ASN A 170 -20.93 12.29 -3.50
CA ASN A 170 -20.58 13.61 -4.03
C ASN A 170 -19.20 13.84 -4.69
N TRP A 171 -18.82 13.04 -5.70
CA TRP A 171 -17.84 13.51 -6.71
C TRP A 171 -18.46 13.96 -8.04
N VAL A 172 -19.78 13.83 -8.23
CA VAL A 172 -20.49 14.29 -9.44
C VAL A 172 -21.23 15.63 -9.23
N VAL A 173 -21.32 16.14 -8.00
CA VAL A 173 -22.14 17.34 -7.71
C VAL A 173 -21.45 18.27 -6.72
N ASN A 174 -20.32 18.88 -7.10
CA ASN A 174 -19.83 20.18 -6.62
C ASN A 174 -18.33 20.38 -6.98
N SER A 175 -18.02 20.44 -8.27
CA SER A 175 -16.79 21.08 -8.74
C SER A 175 -16.95 22.62 -8.71
N GLY A 176 -17.20 23.15 -7.51
CA GLY A 176 -16.99 24.55 -7.17
C GLY A 176 -15.53 24.71 -6.73
N CYS A 177 -14.67 25.04 -7.67
CA CYS A 177 -13.28 25.43 -7.41
C CYS A 177 -13.24 26.64 -6.45
N PRO A 178 -12.63 26.57 -5.26
CA PRO A 178 -12.36 27.75 -4.46
C PRO A 178 -11.21 28.53 -5.11
N GLN A 179 -11.53 29.70 -5.64
CA GLN A 179 -10.56 30.73 -6.03
C GLN A 179 -9.73 31.15 -4.82
N ALA A 180 -8.55 30.57 -4.66
CA ALA A 180 -7.53 31.08 -3.75
C ALA A 180 -6.14 30.78 -4.30
N LEU A 181 -5.82 31.35 -5.46
CA LEU A 181 -4.47 31.61 -5.98
C LEU A 181 -4.59 32.54 -7.19
N LYS A 182 -5.06 33.78 -6.94
CA LYS A 182 -4.82 34.93 -7.83
C LYS A 182 -3.92 35.89 -7.08
N ALA A 183 -2.61 35.63 -7.13
CA ALA A 183 -1.59 36.63 -6.89
C ALA A 183 -0.86 36.85 -8.22
N SER A 184 -1.10 38.04 -8.76
CA SER A 184 -0.46 38.76 -9.86
C SER A 184 0.97 38.37 -10.26
N GLY A 185 1.19 38.29 -11.58
CA GLY A 185 2.36 38.91 -12.21
C GLY A 185 3.36 38.01 -12.94
N SER A 186 3.15 37.87 -14.26
CA SER A 186 4.17 37.86 -15.34
C SER A 186 5.36 36.89 -15.26
N TYR A 187 5.44 35.91 -16.18
CA TYR A 187 6.49 35.84 -17.22
C TYR A 187 6.38 34.54 -18.07
N GLY A 188 6.40 34.71 -19.40
CA GLY A 188 7.15 33.84 -20.32
C GLY A 188 6.59 32.46 -20.70
N ASN A 189 5.79 32.43 -21.77
CA ASN A 189 5.50 31.23 -22.56
C ASN A 189 6.80 30.72 -23.22
N SER A 190 7.31 29.55 -22.81
CA SER A 190 8.24 28.77 -23.63
C SER A 190 7.80 27.31 -23.66
N ARG A 191 7.43 26.86 -24.86
CA ARG A 191 7.14 25.46 -25.18
C ARG A 191 8.45 24.67 -25.15
N ARG A 192 8.57 23.75 -24.19
CA ARG A 192 9.36 22.52 -24.37
C ARG A 192 8.56 21.37 -23.78
N THR A 193 8.07 20.50 -24.66
CA THR A 193 7.54 19.18 -24.32
C THR A 193 8.68 18.29 -23.86
N PRO A 194 8.67 17.74 -22.62
CA PRO A 194 9.47 16.57 -22.32
C PRO A 194 8.74 15.35 -22.84
N GLN A 195 9.47 14.51 -23.57
CA GLN A 195 8.97 13.26 -24.14
C GLN A 195 8.41 12.34 -23.03
N ARG A 196 7.31 11.67 -23.34
CA ARG A 196 6.69 10.63 -22.50
C ARG A 196 7.66 9.45 -22.38
N GLY A 197 8.44 9.41 -21.31
CA GLY A 197 8.97 8.15 -20.80
C GLY A 197 7.85 7.41 -20.09
N ASN A 198 7.52 6.21 -20.54
CA ASN A 198 6.62 5.31 -19.83
C ASN A 198 7.34 4.83 -18.55
N TYR A 199 7.12 5.54 -17.45
CA TYR A 199 7.53 5.09 -16.12
C TYR A 199 6.29 4.59 -15.41
N GLU A 200 6.17 3.27 -15.26
CA GLU A 200 5.24 2.70 -14.29
C GLU A 200 5.94 2.64 -12.93
N PRO A 201 5.51 3.42 -11.92
CA PRO A 201 6.04 3.30 -10.57
C PRO A 201 5.67 1.93 -9.99
N VAL A 202 6.68 1.12 -9.68
CA VAL A 202 6.52 -0.17 -9.00
C VAL A 202 6.23 0.12 -7.53
N PHE A 203 4.95 0.11 -7.15
CA PHE A 203 4.51 0.26 -5.77
C PHE A 203 4.67 -1.05 -4.99
N LEU A 204 5.31 -1.00 -3.82
CA LEU A 204 5.24 -2.07 -2.84
C LEU A 204 3.90 -2.01 -2.10
N TYR A 205 2.93 -2.81 -2.54
CA TYR A 205 1.66 -2.98 -1.83
C TYR A 205 1.87 -3.77 -0.52
N SER A 206 1.45 -3.17 0.59
CA SER A 206 1.16 -3.88 1.83
C SER A 206 -0.29 -4.38 1.81
N SER A 207 -0.50 -5.64 1.39
CA SER A 207 -1.78 -6.36 1.56
C SER A 207 -1.78 -7.24 2.81
#